data_AF-A0A947KWY7-F1
#
_entry.id   AF-A0A947KWY7-F1
#
_cell.length_a   1.000
_cell.length_b   1.000
_cell.length_c   1.000
_cell.angle_alpha   90.00
_cell.angle_beta   90.00
_cell.angle_gamma   90.00
#
_symmetry.space_group_name_H-M   'P 1'
#
loop_
_entity.id
_entity.type
_entity.pdbx_description
1 polymer ?
#
loop_
_entity_poly.entity_id
_entity_poly.type
_entity_poly.pdbx_seq_one_letter_code
_entity_poly.pdbx_strand_id
1 'polypeptide(L)'
;MAIEAFLLSLRLMPGAMRSACVSQEAKQMTRVRKTKMKLIGAVALSSTVLISTAAVAAGTAGAFLLYTASIKLKGGTFVRWADVLSVLTLATLPSSASKPNLSKTSNVTIKSPDVAVPVDSEPAVSGVPAMKLGMNLTPPSTYVGNRSFMNLLGGWRLKTAAGGWASMPDDRLNSKKQLVDLRAGEQGVRQFTLPTRGWMGESVDIICRWEGSGTVSISGSPAKNVKISGKSLTFTYVPQGAAGMYFQISSTNPSDPIRAADCREADADPKAIFEPTYLAEVGRYSVLRFMKWSYGGVEGNKPVTWETRTKLGDEVLGGPDGIAIEHMIQLANELNRDPWICIPWNADAEYVRKLAELVRTQLDPELKAYVEVSNEVWNYVYPVTSQARDEGKAAGLSTNDHYAMMFRYAQKTGEVMDIWSSVFAGQMQRIVRVAAIQTGAFNAEKVLGFGETAKKVDALAIAPYFAANLDANALDTSAGVDAVFAHLGERVANRIEESKKTKEVATKYGVRLITYEAGQHVLGSLPLDKMTALQSDPRMANLYTTYLTKWRKEVGDLMVLFNDYGPAGKFGSWGQRDYVGQPLSEAPRENAVELFRLSYVTP
;
A
#
# COMPACT_ATOMS: atom_id res chain seq x y z
N MET A 1 -13.36 -18.35 -21.64
CA MET A 1 -13.89 -19.73 -21.77
C MET A 1 -14.57 -20.26 -20.50
N ALA A 2 -13.95 -20.33 -19.31
CA ALA A 2 -14.68 -20.87 -18.12
C ALA A 2 -15.85 -20.00 -17.61
N ILE A 3 -15.82 -18.67 -17.85
CA ILE A 3 -16.84 -17.72 -17.37
C ILE A 3 -18.14 -17.77 -18.19
N GLU A 4 -18.07 -18.13 -19.47
CA GLU A 4 -19.24 -18.16 -20.37
C GLU A 4 -20.22 -19.29 -20.01
N ALA A 5 -19.71 -20.42 -19.50
CA ALA A 5 -20.55 -21.54 -19.04
C ALA A 5 -21.40 -21.18 -17.80
N PHE A 6 -20.88 -20.35 -16.90
CA PHE A 6 -21.60 -19.91 -15.69
C PHE A 6 -22.68 -18.86 -15.98
N LEU A 7 -22.44 -17.99 -16.96
CA LEU A 7 -23.42 -16.97 -17.38
C LEU A 7 -24.57 -17.57 -18.21
N LEU A 8 -24.36 -18.72 -18.86
CA LEU A 8 -25.39 -19.41 -19.63
C LEU A 8 -26.42 -20.14 -18.74
N SER A 9 -25.97 -20.77 -17.65
CA SER A 9 -26.87 -21.48 -16.71
C SER A 9 -27.80 -20.53 -15.93
N LEU A 10 -27.32 -19.34 -15.58
CA LEU A 10 -28.11 -18.30 -14.89
C LEU A 10 -29.25 -17.68 -15.72
N ARG A 11 -29.27 -17.89 -17.04
CA ARG A 11 -30.28 -17.38 -17.98
C ARG A 11 -31.45 -18.33 -18.26
N LEU A 12 -31.38 -19.59 -17.82
CA LEU A 12 -32.35 -20.65 -18.17
C LEU A 12 -33.32 -21.04 -17.04
N MET A 13 -33.30 -20.37 -15.89
CA MET A 13 -34.17 -20.70 -14.74
C MET A 13 -35.44 -19.82 -14.67
N PRO A 14 -36.65 -20.40 -14.53
CA PRO A 14 -37.91 -19.66 -14.36
C PRO A 14 -37.96 -18.83 -13.06
N GLY A 15 -38.60 -17.66 -13.13
CA GLY A 15 -38.52 -16.60 -12.11
C GLY A 15 -39.00 -16.96 -10.70
N ALA A 16 -39.83 -17.99 -10.52
CA ALA A 16 -40.38 -18.36 -9.22
C ALA A 16 -39.33 -18.91 -8.23
N MET A 17 -38.25 -19.56 -8.70
CA MET A 17 -37.22 -20.11 -7.81
C MET A 17 -36.26 -19.07 -7.24
N ARG A 18 -36.14 -17.88 -7.85
CA ARG A 18 -35.24 -16.81 -7.34
C ARG A 18 -35.70 -16.22 -6.01
N SER A 19 -37.00 -16.30 -5.68
CA SER A 19 -37.55 -15.70 -4.45
C SER A 19 -37.54 -16.65 -3.23
N ALA A 20 -37.41 -17.97 -3.45
CA ALA A 20 -37.44 -18.96 -2.37
C ALA A 20 -36.13 -19.03 -1.57
N CYS A 21 -34.99 -18.75 -2.20
CA CYS A 21 -33.67 -18.85 -1.57
C CYS A 21 -33.42 -17.76 -0.50
N VAL A 22 -34.09 -16.61 -0.60
CA VAL A 22 -33.89 -15.45 0.29
C VAL A 22 -34.69 -15.54 1.61
N SER A 23 -35.63 -16.49 1.74
CA SER A 23 -36.54 -16.56 2.90
C SER A 23 -36.22 -17.62 3.96
N GLN A 24 -35.17 -18.42 3.78
CA GLN A 24 -34.83 -19.52 4.71
C GLN A 24 -33.84 -19.12 5.82
N GLU A 25 -32.96 -18.15 5.61
CA GLU A 25 -31.97 -17.72 6.62
C GLU A 25 -32.57 -16.90 7.77
N ALA A 26 -33.75 -16.29 7.57
CA ALA A 26 -34.39 -15.41 8.56
C ALA A 26 -35.07 -16.15 9.75
N LYS A 27 -35.00 -17.49 9.83
CA LYS A 27 -35.76 -18.30 10.82
C LYS A 27 -34.93 -19.11 11.83
N GLN A 28 -33.60 -19.03 11.84
CA GLN A 28 -32.77 -19.77 12.82
C GLN A 28 -32.28 -18.96 14.04
N MET A 29 -32.58 -17.65 14.14
CA MET A 29 -32.22 -16.83 15.30
C MET A 29 -33.41 -16.56 16.24
N THR A 30 -34.01 -17.58 16.86
CA THR A 30 -34.83 -17.40 18.09
C THR A 30 -35.02 -18.69 18.90
N ARG A 31 -34.94 -18.59 20.24
CA ARG A 31 -34.79 -19.69 21.25
C ARG A 31 -33.38 -20.31 21.17
N VAL A 32 -32.63 -20.48 22.26
CA VAL A 32 -33.01 -20.91 23.62
C VAL A 32 -32.57 -19.90 24.71
N ARG A 33 -33.22 -19.94 25.88
CA ARG A 33 -33.02 -19.01 27.01
C ARG A 33 -32.70 -19.77 28.31
N LYS A 34 -31.75 -19.23 29.09
CA LYS A 34 -31.52 -19.41 30.56
C LYS A 34 -31.16 -20.80 31.12
N THR A 35 -30.00 -20.87 31.81
CA THR A 35 -29.94 -21.16 33.26
C THR A 35 -28.81 -20.36 33.94
N LYS A 36 -29.10 -19.86 35.15
CA LYS A 36 -28.28 -19.34 36.27
C LYS A 36 -26.98 -20.15 36.54
N MET A 37 -25.94 -19.75 37.30
CA MET A 37 -25.58 -18.60 38.19
C MET A 37 -24.02 -18.63 38.34
N LYS A 38 -23.27 -17.81 39.11
CA LYS A 38 -23.51 -16.85 40.21
C LYS A 38 -22.49 -15.67 40.10
N LEU A 39 -22.07 -15.05 41.22
CA LEU A 39 -21.05 -14.00 41.37
C LEU A 39 -20.18 -14.29 42.62
N ILE A 40 -18.90 -13.86 42.64
CA ILE A 40 -17.96 -13.51 43.74
C ILE A 40 -16.54 -13.57 43.10
N GLY A 41 -15.58 -12.67 43.31
CA GLY A 41 -15.49 -11.42 44.07
C GLY A 41 -14.11 -10.77 43.79
N ALA A 42 -13.95 -9.47 44.03
CA ALA A 42 -12.71 -8.75 43.68
C ALA A 42 -11.61 -8.88 44.75
N VAL A 43 -10.35 -8.94 44.31
CA VAL A 43 -9.17 -8.55 45.11
C VAL A 43 -8.23 -7.75 44.20
N ALA A 44 -7.88 -6.54 44.64
CA ALA A 44 -6.80 -5.77 44.04
C ALA A 44 -5.49 -6.05 44.79
N LEU A 45 -4.37 -6.16 44.08
CA LEU A 45 -3.03 -6.05 44.66
C LEU A 45 -2.02 -5.62 43.59
N SER A 46 -0.93 -5.01 44.04
CA SER A 46 -0.02 -4.19 43.24
C SER A 46 1.26 -4.92 42.80
N SER A 47 1.96 -4.28 41.87
CA SER A 47 3.44 -4.21 41.80
C SER A 47 4.28 -5.49 41.62
N THR A 48 4.96 -5.55 40.46
CA THR A 48 6.39 -5.91 40.32
C THR A 48 6.80 -7.39 40.26
N VAL A 49 7.47 -7.73 39.14
CA VAL A 49 8.37 -8.89 38.89
C VAL A 49 7.79 -10.29 39.12
N LEU A 50 7.73 -11.07 38.04
CA LEU A 50 7.53 -12.52 38.10
C LEU A 50 8.67 -13.25 37.39
N ILE A 51 9.44 -13.96 38.20
CA ILE A 51 10.46 -14.93 37.79
C ILE A 51 9.75 -16.18 37.26
N SER A 52 10.21 -16.71 36.12
CA SER A 52 9.64 -17.91 35.52
C SER A 52 10.06 -19.20 36.24
N THR A 53 9.09 -20.00 36.68
CA THR A 53 9.27 -21.40 37.05
C THR A 53 8.55 -22.30 36.05
N ALA A 54 9.28 -23.23 35.43
CA ALA A 54 8.71 -24.18 34.48
C ALA A 54 8.19 -25.44 35.20
N ALA A 55 7.01 -25.92 34.79
CA ALA A 55 6.55 -27.27 35.08
C ALA A 55 6.59 -28.08 33.78
N VAL A 56 7.39 -29.14 33.75
CA VAL A 56 7.56 -30.01 32.58
C VAL A 56 6.63 -31.22 32.70
N ALA A 57 5.81 -31.45 31.67
CA ALA A 57 5.16 -32.72 31.42
C ALA A 57 5.75 -33.31 30.12
N ALA A 58 6.11 -34.60 30.15
CA ALA A 58 6.93 -35.22 29.10
C ALA A 58 6.14 -35.61 27.84
N GLY A 59 6.74 -35.42 26.66
CA GLY A 59 6.14 -35.78 25.37
C GLY A 59 7.03 -35.44 24.17
N THR A 60 8.01 -36.29 23.89
CA THR A 60 8.87 -36.39 22.68
C THR A 60 8.61 -35.43 21.49
N ALA A 61 9.35 -34.32 21.42
CA ALA A 61 9.87 -33.69 20.19
C ALA A 61 10.93 -32.64 20.56
N GLY A 62 11.95 -32.44 19.73
CA GLY A 62 13.06 -31.53 20.04
C GLY A 62 12.65 -30.04 20.00
N ALA A 63 12.88 -29.31 21.09
CA ALA A 63 12.67 -27.86 21.16
C ALA A 63 14.01 -27.12 21.14
N PHE A 64 14.21 -26.22 20.17
CA PHE A 64 15.31 -25.26 20.18
C PHE A 64 14.93 -24.02 20.99
N LEU A 65 15.71 -23.70 22.03
CA LEU A 65 15.57 -22.48 22.81
C LEU A 65 16.51 -21.39 22.26
N LEU A 66 15.95 -20.43 21.52
CA LEU A 66 16.64 -19.20 21.12
C LEU A 66 16.53 -18.16 22.24
N TYR A 67 17.64 -17.88 22.92
CA TYR A 67 17.77 -16.69 23.77
C TYR A 67 18.28 -15.52 22.92
N THR A 68 17.54 -14.42 22.90
CA THR A 68 18.05 -13.12 22.43
C THR A 68 18.29 -12.20 23.61
N ALA A 69 19.54 -11.78 23.80
CA ALA A 69 19.91 -10.78 24.79
C ALA A 69 20.42 -9.53 24.05
N SER A 70 19.74 -8.40 24.24
CA SER A 70 20.12 -7.12 23.63
C SER A 70 20.96 -6.29 24.59
N ILE A 71 22.23 -6.03 24.26
CA ILE A 71 23.08 -5.09 24.98
C ILE A 71 23.23 -3.82 24.12
N LYS A 72 22.85 -2.67 24.67
CA LYS A 72 22.90 -1.37 23.99
C LYS A 72 24.21 -0.66 24.30
N LEU A 73 25.16 -0.68 23.36
CA LEU A 73 26.38 0.14 23.43
C LEU A 73 26.14 1.53 22.82
N LYS A 74 26.85 2.55 23.34
CA LYS A 74 26.86 3.91 22.76
C LYS A 74 27.83 3.93 21.57
N GLY A 75 27.34 4.41 20.42
CA GLY A 75 28.06 4.42 19.14
C GLY A 75 27.50 3.36 18.20
N GLY A 76 26.78 3.80 17.17
CA GLY A 76 25.97 2.91 16.34
C GLY A 76 26.79 2.08 15.36
N THR A 77 26.79 0.76 15.54
CA THR A 77 27.07 -0.23 14.49
C THR A 77 26.37 -1.54 14.84
N PHE A 78 25.71 -2.17 13.88
CA PHE A 78 25.04 -3.47 14.05
C PHE A 78 25.93 -4.59 13.50
N VAL A 79 26.00 -5.72 14.22
CA VAL A 79 26.67 -6.96 13.76
C VAL A 79 25.61 -7.95 13.32
N ARG A 80 25.79 -8.55 12.13
CA ARG A 80 25.02 -9.71 11.67
C ARG A 80 25.70 -11.01 12.09
N TRP A 81 24.92 -12.01 12.47
CA TRP A 81 25.37 -13.39 12.67
C TRP A 81 24.91 -14.28 11.51
N ALA A 82 25.70 -15.29 11.22
CA ALA A 82 25.36 -16.41 10.35
C ALA A 82 25.54 -17.73 11.13
N ASP A 83 24.79 -18.75 10.77
CA ASP A 83 24.75 -20.03 11.49
C ASP A 83 26.06 -20.82 11.39
N VAL A 84 26.51 -21.38 12.51
CA VAL A 84 27.55 -22.42 12.54
C VAL A 84 26.99 -23.66 13.21
N LEU A 85 26.65 -24.67 12.40
CA LEU A 85 26.20 -25.97 12.88
C LEU A 85 27.40 -26.74 13.46
N SER A 86 27.39 -27.01 14.77
CA SER A 86 28.41 -27.85 15.43
C SER A 86 27.76 -29.09 16.02
N VAL A 87 27.97 -30.25 15.38
CA VAL A 87 27.54 -31.55 15.91
C VAL A 87 28.51 -31.98 17.01
N LEU A 88 28.02 -32.05 18.25
CA LEU A 88 28.78 -32.57 19.39
C LEU A 88 28.17 -33.89 19.87
N THR A 89 28.89 -34.98 19.61
CA THR A 89 28.58 -36.32 20.12
C THR A 89 28.80 -36.38 21.63
N LEU A 90 27.80 -36.84 22.39
CA LEU A 90 27.94 -37.06 23.83
C LEU A 90 28.89 -38.23 24.12
N ALA A 91 30.02 -37.94 24.76
CA ALA A 91 30.74 -38.87 25.62
C ALA A 91 30.39 -38.56 27.08
N THR A 92 30.26 -39.60 27.91
CA THR A 92 29.81 -39.52 29.30
C THR A 92 30.96 -39.50 30.32
N LEU A 93 30.62 -39.20 31.59
CA LEU A 93 31.44 -39.25 32.82
C LEU A 93 32.22 -37.94 33.18
N PRO A 94 32.56 -37.72 34.46
CA PRO A 94 31.66 -37.76 35.63
C PRO A 94 31.79 -36.50 36.52
N SER A 95 31.06 -36.44 37.64
CA SER A 95 31.00 -35.31 38.56
C SER A 95 32.25 -35.09 39.42
N SER A 96 32.66 -33.83 39.62
CA SER A 96 33.31 -33.38 40.87
C SER A 96 33.25 -31.85 41.06
N ALA A 97 33.41 -31.42 42.31
CA ALA A 97 33.10 -30.09 42.84
C ALA A 97 34.05 -28.94 42.42
N SER A 98 33.52 -27.71 42.34
CA SER A 98 33.74 -26.65 43.36
C SER A 98 33.25 -25.27 42.91
N LYS A 99 32.85 -24.41 43.86
CA LYS A 99 32.53 -22.98 43.62
C LYS A 99 33.79 -22.11 43.83
N PRO A 100 34.14 -21.18 42.93
CA PRO A 100 35.04 -20.07 43.22
C PRO A 100 34.29 -18.75 43.46
N ASN A 101 34.91 -17.86 44.26
CA ASN A 101 34.37 -16.56 44.67
C ASN A 101 34.34 -15.51 43.55
N LEU A 102 33.32 -14.65 43.58
CA LEU A 102 33.34 -13.34 42.95
C LEU A 102 34.26 -12.39 43.73
N SER A 103 35.47 -12.13 43.22
CA SER A 103 36.23 -10.91 43.56
C SER A 103 37.29 -10.59 42.51
N LYS A 104 37.64 -9.30 42.40
CA LYS A 104 38.64 -8.69 41.49
C LYS A 104 38.22 -8.50 40.03
N THR A 105 37.71 -7.30 39.76
CA THR A 105 37.82 -6.64 38.46
C THR A 105 39.28 -6.65 37.97
N SER A 106 39.50 -7.21 36.80
CA SER A 106 40.78 -7.19 36.09
C SER A 106 40.57 -6.57 34.72
N ASN A 107 41.19 -5.42 34.46
CA ASN A 107 41.10 -4.76 33.16
C ASN A 107 41.96 -5.51 32.13
N VAL A 108 41.35 -6.47 31.43
CA VAL A 108 41.99 -7.17 30.32
C VAL A 108 41.93 -6.29 29.07
N THR A 109 43.06 -5.72 28.69
CA THR A 109 43.19 -5.04 27.38
C THR A 109 43.33 -6.11 26.31
N ILE A 110 42.22 -6.49 25.68
CA ILE A 110 42.24 -7.35 24.50
C ILE A 110 42.73 -6.51 23.31
N LYS A 111 43.94 -6.77 22.83
CA LYS A 111 44.36 -6.32 21.51
C LYS A 111 43.56 -7.09 20.47
N SER A 112 42.91 -6.39 19.55
CA SER A 112 42.29 -7.01 18.37
C SER A 112 43.36 -7.82 17.61
N PRO A 113 43.10 -9.08 17.22
CA PRO A 113 43.96 -9.78 16.30
C PRO A 113 43.75 -9.20 14.88
N ASP A 114 44.83 -8.70 14.28
CA ASP A 114 44.86 -8.30 12.87
C ASP A 114 44.77 -9.55 11.98
N VAL A 115 43.55 -10.03 11.78
CA VAL A 115 43.22 -11.01 10.72
C VAL A 115 42.20 -10.38 9.80
N ALA A 116 42.71 -9.64 8.82
CA ALA A 116 41.94 -9.23 7.67
C ALA A 116 41.56 -10.47 6.86
N VAL A 117 40.37 -11.03 7.11
CA VAL A 117 39.73 -11.91 6.14
C VAL A 117 39.32 -11.04 4.97
N PRO A 118 39.81 -11.30 3.73
CA PRO A 118 39.32 -10.59 2.57
C PRO A 118 37.82 -10.86 2.43
N VAL A 119 37.00 -9.84 2.59
CA VAL A 119 35.68 -9.85 1.99
C VAL A 119 35.95 -9.60 0.51
N ASP A 120 36.00 -10.67 -0.27
CA ASP A 120 35.98 -10.56 -1.72
C ASP A 120 34.67 -9.88 -2.11
N SER A 121 34.73 -8.56 -2.29
CA SER A 121 33.75 -7.85 -3.06
C SER A 121 33.83 -8.43 -4.47
N GLU A 122 32.90 -9.31 -4.84
CA GLU A 122 32.75 -9.68 -6.24
C GLU A 122 32.73 -8.38 -7.08
N PRO A 123 33.65 -8.23 -8.06
CA PRO A 123 33.67 -7.04 -8.88
C PRO A 123 32.31 -6.91 -9.56
N ALA A 124 31.71 -5.72 -9.52
CA ALA A 124 30.40 -5.46 -10.10
C ALA A 124 30.34 -6.03 -11.53
N VAL A 125 29.56 -7.11 -11.72
CA VAL A 125 29.58 -7.90 -12.95
C VAL A 125 29.21 -7.01 -14.14
N SER A 126 30.22 -6.66 -14.92
CA SER A 126 30.08 -5.73 -16.04
C SER A 126 29.09 -6.28 -17.05
N GLY A 127 27.96 -5.59 -17.22
CA GLY A 127 26.87 -6.01 -18.12
C GLY A 127 25.58 -6.46 -17.44
N VAL A 128 25.52 -6.58 -16.10
CA VAL A 128 24.21 -6.71 -15.43
C VAL A 128 23.50 -5.35 -15.43
N PRO A 129 22.27 -5.23 -15.96
CA PRO A 129 21.56 -3.96 -15.99
C PRO A 129 21.36 -3.37 -14.58
N ALA A 130 21.56 -2.06 -14.45
CA ALA A 130 21.11 -1.34 -13.27
C ALA A 130 19.59 -1.50 -13.11
N MET A 131 19.14 -1.71 -11.87
CA MET A 131 17.73 -1.89 -11.54
C MET A 131 17.28 -0.84 -10.53
N LYS A 132 16.17 -0.16 -10.82
CA LYS A 132 15.43 0.68 -9.86
C LYS A 132 14.27 -0.11 -9.27
N LEU A 133 13.96 0.15 -8.01
CA LEU A 133 12.67 -0.23 -7.41
C LEU A 133 11.75 0.98 -7.35
N GLY A 134 10.47 0.77 -7.64
CA GLY A 134 9.41 1.73 -7.40
C GLY A 134 8.29 1.15 -6.56
N MET A 135 7.38 2.00 -6.12
CA MET A 135 6.22 1.58 -5.35
C MET A 135 4.96 2.36 -5.75
N ASN A 136 3.85 1.66 -5.91
CA ASN A 136 2.51 2.26 -5.94
C ASN A 136 2.07 2.60 -4.52
N LEU A 137 1.61 3.82 -4.30
CA LEU A 137 1.26 4.32 -2.97
C LEU A 137 -0.23 4.16 -2.68
N THR A 138 -0.57 3.54 -1.55
CA THR A 138 -1.96 3.40 -1.07
C THR A 138 -2.51 4.77 -0.68
N PRO A 139 -3.76 5.13 -1.04
CA PRO A 139 -4.31 6.44 -0.73
C PRO A 139 -4.73 6.49 0.75
N PRO A 140 -4.55 7.62 1.47
CA PRO A 140 -4.78 7.70 2.91
C PRO A 140 -6.15 7.15 3.33
N SER A 141 -6.15 6.22 4.28
CA SER A 141 -7.35 5.52 4.71
C SER A 141 -7.58 5.66 6.21
N THR A 142 -8.84 5.83 6.61
CA THR A 142 -9.25 5.81 8.02
C THR A 142 -9.52 4.38 8.54
N TYR A 143 -9.31 3.35 7.72
CA TYR A 143 -9.59 1.95 8.04
C TYR A 143 -8.41 0.98 7.79
N VAL A 144 -7.36 1.45 7.11
CA VAL A 144 -6.15 0.69 6.80
C VAL A 144 -4.97 1.44 7.42
N GLY A 145 -3.90 0.74 7.77
CA GLY A 145 -2.75 1.32 8.49
C GLY A 145 -1.85 2.24 7.68
N ASN A 146 -2.28 2.72 6.51
CA ASN A 146 -1.50 3.57 5.62
C ASN A 146 -1.68 5.06 5.96
N ARG A 147 -0.99 5.51 7.01
CA ARG A 147 -0.99 6.91 7.40
C ARG A 147 0.12 7.68 6.67
N SER A 148 -0.22 8.30 5.54
CA SER A 148 0.73 9.14 4.79
C SER A 148 0.87 10.56 5.34
N PHE A 149 -0.19 11.12 5.95
CA PHE A 149 -0.25 12.51 6.41
C PHE A 149 -0.21 12.63 7.95
N MET A 150 0.35 13.74 8.44
CA MET A 150 0.36 14.08 9.85
C MET A 150 -1.05 14.36 10.39
N ASN A 151 -1.85 15.12 9.64
CA ASN A 151 -3.23 15.39 10.02
C ASN A 151 -4.06 14.10 9.95
N LEU A 152 -4.54 13.65 11.10
CA LEU A 152 -5.28 12.41 11.27
C LEU A 152 -6.71 12.49 10.71
N LEU A 153 -7.22 13.66 10.33
CA LEU A 153 -8.61 13.81 9.92
C LEU A 153 -8.86 13.40 8.46
N GLY A 154 -9.61 12.31 8.26
CA GLY A 154 -10.10 11.87 6.95
C GLY A 154 -11.19 12.76 6.34
N GLY A 155 -11.82 12.29 5.26
CA GLY A 155 -12.86 13.02 4.54
C GLY A 155 -14.20 13.14 5.30
N TRP A 156 -15.09 14.00 4.78
CA TRP A 156 -16.40 14.26 5.37
C TRP A 156 -17.39 13.09 5.22
N ARG A 157 -18.13 12.84 6.31
CA ARG A 157 -19.38 12.06 6.36
C ARG A 157 -20.47 12.90 7.02
N LEU A 158 -21.72 12.64 6.68
CA LEU A 158 -22.87 13.20 7.37
C LEU A 158 -23.40 12.17 8.37
N LYS A 159 -23.64 12.60 9.60
CA LYS A 159 -24.51 11.88 10.53
C LYS A 159 -25.88 12.55 10.50
N THR A 160 -26.91 11.79 10.15
CA THR A 160 -28.27 12.34 9.99
C THR A 160 -28.92 12.60 11.35
N ALA A 161 -30.00 13.40 11.37
CA ALA A 161 -30.78 13.64 12.58
C ALA A 161 -31.35 12.35 13.23
N ALA A 162 -31.54 11.29 12.44
CA ALA A 162 -31.93 9.97 12.92
C ALA A 162 -30.75 9.13 13.48
N GLY A 163 -29.54 9.70 13.52
CA GLY A 163 -28.31 9.04 14.00
C GLY A 163 -27.62 8.13 12.98
N GLY A 164 -28.16 8.00 11.76
CA GLY A 164 -27.58 7.18 10.69
C GLY A 164 -26.39 7.84 9.98
N TRP A 165 -25.63 7.06 9.23
CA TRP A 165 -24.47 7.54 8.45
C TRP A 165 -24.82 7.71 6.97
N ALA A 166 -24.35 8.80 6.36
CA ALA A 166 -24.46 9.07 4.93
C ALA A 166 -23.16 9.68 4.37
N SER A 167 -23.02 9.65 3.04
CA SER A 167 -22.05 10.51 2.35
C SER A 167 -22.39 11.98 2.62
N MET A 168 -21.37 12.83 2.72
CA MET A 168 -21.58 14.27 2.83
C MET A 168 -22.21 14.80 1.54
N PRO A 169 -23.37 15.47 1.59
CA PRO A 169 -23.95 16.14 0.44
C PRO A 169 -23.11 17.36 0.02
N ASP A 170 -22.95 17.59 -1.29
CA ASP A 170 -22.20 18.76 -1.79
C ASP A 170 -22.86 20.10 -1.38
N ASP A 171 -24.18 20.15 -1.15
CA ASP A 171 -24.89 21.36 -0.71
C ASP A 171 -24.59 21.78 0.75
N ARG A 172 -23.86 20.95 1.52
CA ARG A 172 -23.35 21.31 2.86
C ARG A 172 -21.96 21.93 2.83
N LEU A 173 -21.27 21.84 1.68
CA LEU A 173 -19.86 22.24 1.54
C LEU A 173 -19.71 23.44 0.60
N ASN A 174 -18.80 24.36 0.94
CA ASN A 174 -18.41 25.42 0.01
C ASN A 174 -17.39 24.92 -1.04
N SER A 175 -16.95 25.82 -1.93
CA SER A 175 -15.98 25.51 -2.99
C SER A 175 -14.60 25.05 -2.49
N LYS A 176 -14.24 25.30 -1.22
CA LYS A 176 -13.03 24.80 -0.53
C LYS A 176 -13.29 23.53 0.30
N LYS A 177 -14.44 22.89 0.10
CA LYS A 177 -14.91 21.70 0.84
C LYS A 177 -15.06 21.92 2.35
N GLN A 178 -15.25 23.16 2.78
CA GLN A 178 -15.51 23.51 4.19
C GLN A 178 -17.00 23.38 4.50
N LEU A 179 -17.31 22.88 5.69
CA LEU A 179 -18.69 22.68 6.16
C LEU A 179 -19.34 24.01 6.53
N VAL A 180 -20.26 24.47 5.69
CA VAL A 180 -20.95 25.78 5.83
C VAL A 180 -22.41 25.65 6.21
N ASP A 181 -23.03 24.48 6.06
CA ASP A 181 -24.43 24.24 6.41
C ASP A 181 -24.63 22.85 7.07
N LEU A 182 -25.62 22.75 7.94
CA LEU A 182 -26.11 21.54 8.58
C LEU A 182 -27.61 21.71 8.88
N ARG A 183 -28.44 20.75 8.48
CA ARG A 183 -29.87 20.77 8.84
C ARG A 183 -30.05 20.40 10.32
N ALA A 184 -31.21 20.74 10.88
CA ALA A 184 -31.51 20.49 12.29
C ALA A 184 -31.26 19.01 12.69
N GLY A 185 -30.35 18.79 13.64
CA GLY A 185 -29.96 17.47 14.12
C GLY A 185 -28.88 16.75 13.31
N GLU A 186 -28.48 17.26 12.14
CA GLU A 186 -27.34 16.73 11.39
C GLU A 186 -26.00 17.06 12.09
N GLN A 187 -24.98 16.24 11.83
CA GLN A 187 -23.60 16.50 12.25
C GLN A 187 -22.66 16.23 11.09
N GLY A 188 -21.73 17.14 10.84
CA GLY A 188 -20.60 16.89 9.96
C GLY A 188 -19.53 16.11 10.72
N VAL A 189 -19.00 15.04 10.12
CA VAL A 189 -18.06 14.15 10.80
C VAL A 189 -16.84 13.88 9.92
N ARG A 190 -15.64 13.93 10.52
CA ARG A 190 -14.41 13.42 9.93
C ARG A 190 -13.92 12.26 10.81
N GLN A 191 -13.72 11.09 10.21
CA GLN A 191 -13.14 9.94 10.93
C GLN A 191 -11.63 10.14 11.04
N PHE A 192 -11.05 9.76 12.18
CA PHE A 192 -9.60 9.76 12.36
C PHE A 192 -8.97 8.54 11.67
N THR A 193 -7.81 8.75 11.04
CA THR A 193 -6.80 7.70 10.84
C THR A 193 -6.17 7.36 12.20
N LEU A 194 -5.64 6.14 12.36
CA LEU A 194 -4.97 5.79 13.62
C LEU A 194 -3.53 6.36 13.64
N PRO A 195 -3.07 6.91 14.79
CA PRO A 195 -1.67 7.29 14.99
C PRO A 195 -0.73 6.10 14.77
N THR A 196 0.47 6.35 14.25
CA THR A 196 1.45 5.29 13.92
C THR A 196 1.79 4.42 15.14
N ARG A 197 2.07 5.06 16.28
CA ARG A 197 2.30 4.39 17.58
C ARG A 197 1.07 3.65 18.12
N GLY A 198 -0.13 4.08 17.71
CA GLY A 198 -1.39 3.42 18.06
C GLY A 198 -1.52 2.01 17.46
N TRP A 199 -0.95 1.77 16.27
CA TRP A 199 -0.85 0.42 15.67
C TRP A 199 0.08 -0.50 16.46
N MET A 200 1.09 0.04 17.14
CA MET A 200 2.02 -0.69 18.00
C MET A 200 1.47 -0.92 19.43
N GLY A 201 0.21 -0.56 19.68
CA GLY A 201 -0.44 -0.72 20.99
C GLY A 201 -0.08 0.36 22.02
N GLU A 202 0.58 1.45 21.62
CA GLU A 202 0.86 2.56 22.52
C GLU A 202 -0.32 3.52 22.66
N SER A 203 -0.51 4.08 23.85
CA SER A 203 -1.43 5.21 24.06
C SER A 203 -0.75 6.52 23.64
N VAL A 204 -1.49 7.39 22.96
CA VAL A 204 -0.93 8.57 22.28
C VAL A 204 -1.76 9.80 22.59
N ASP A 205 -1.15 10.85 23.14
CA ASP A 205 -1.84 12.13 23.33
C ASP A 205 -1.95 12.89 22.00
N ILE A 206 -3.16 13.31 21.68
CA ILE A 206 -3.53 13.99 20.44
C ILE A 206 -4.02 15.40 20.75
N ILE A 207 -3.60 16.35 19.92
CA ILE A 207 -4.12 17.72 19.92
C ILE A 207 -4.75 18.04 18.57
N CYS A 208 -6.00 18.50 18.63
CA CYS A 208 -6.77 19.05 17.53
C CYS A 208 -6.85 20.57 17.66
N ARG A 209 -6.57 21.29 16.58
CA ARG A 209 -6.74 22.75 16.47
C ARG A 209 -7.55 23.06 15.20
N TRP A 210 -8.26 24.18 15.21
CA TRP A 210 -8.99 24.67 14.04
C TRP A 210 -9.12 26.18 14.09
N GLU A 211 -9.47 26.79 12.96
CA GLU A 211 -9.99 28.15 12.90
C GLU A 211 -11.52 28.12 12.70
N GLY A 212 -12.15 29.28 12.86
CA GLY A 212 -13.57 29.44 12.60
C GLY A 212 -14.50 28.95 13.71
N SER A 213 -15.80 29.12 13.53
CA SER A 213 -16.79 29.12 14.61
C SER A 213 -17.90 28.09 14.39
N GLY A 214 -18.23 27.40 15.48
CA GLY A 214 -19.14 26.25 15.50
C GLY A 214 -18.90 25.40 16.74
N THR A 215 -19.72 24.37 16.93
CA THR A 215 -19.62 23.44 18.06
C THR A 215 -18.91 22.16 17.63
N VAL A 216 -17.74 21.90 18.22
CA VAL A 216 -16.92 20.70 18.01
C VAL A 216 -17.07 19.73 19.18
N SER A 217 -17.10 18.43 18.88
CA SER A 217 -16.91 17.36 19.86
C SER A 217 -16.09 16.21 19.26
N ILE A 218 -15.57 15.33 20.12
CA ILE A 218 -15.00 14.05 19.70
C ILE A 218 -15.86 12.90 20.22
N SER A 219 -15.96 11.81 19.47
CA SER A 219 -16.58 10.57 19.94
C SER A 219 -15.86 9.33 19.43
N GLY A 220 -16.17 8.18 20.04
CA GLY A 220 -15.45 6.91 19.89
C GLY A 220 -14.85 6.46 21.22
N SER A 221 -14.90 5.16 21.51
CA SER A 221 -14.39 4.61 22.77
C SER A 221 -12.86 4.71 22.99
N PRO A 222 -11.99 4.78 21.94
CA PRO A 222 -10.55 5.01 22.12
C PRO A 222 -10.19 6.38 22.70
N ALA A 223 -11.04 7.39 22.57
CA ALA A 223 -10.77 8.72 23.11
C ALA A 223 -10.98 8.75 24.64
N LYS A 224 -9.93 9.06 25.39
CA LYS A 224 -9.95 9.30 26.85
C LYS A 224 -9.48 10.72 27.16
N ASN A 225 -9.74 11.19 28.38
CA ASN A 225 -9.24 12.46 28.90
C ASN A 225 -9.57 13.69 28.01
N VAL A 226 -10.70 13.64 27.29
CA VAL A 226 -11.12 14.69 26.35
C VAL A 226 -11.29 16.02 27.08
N LYS A 227 -10.59 17.06 26.62
CA LYS A 227 -10.71 18.44 27.08
C LYS A 227 -10.87 19.35 25.87
N ILE A 228 -11.79 20.31 25.95
CA ILE A 228 -12.03 21.32 24.92
C ILE A 228 -11.78 22.69 25.54
N SER A 229 -11.01 23.54 24.86
CA SER A 229 -10.75 24.92 25.29
C SER A 229 -10.57 25.82 24.06
N GLY A 230 -11.45 26.81 23.90
CA GLY A 230 -11.44 27.72 22.76
C GLY A 230 -11.54 26.98 21.41
N LYS A 231 -10.51 27.13 20.58
CA LYS A 231 -10.37 26.47 19.26
C LYS A 231 -9.41 25.28 19.27
N SER A 232 -9.28 24.63 20.43
CA SER A 232 -8.42 23.48 20.65
C SER A 232 -9.15 22.37 21.41
N LEU A 233 -8.85 21.12 21.08
CA LEU A 233 -9.31 19.92 21.76
C LEU A 233 -8.12 18.99 21.98
N THR A 234 -7.97 18.43 23.18
CA THR A 234 -6.93 17.43 23.49
C THR A 234 -7.57 16.16 24.04
N PHE A 235 -7.01 15.01 23.71
CA PHE A 235 -7.43 13.71 24.25
C PHE A 235 -6.29 12.71 24.19
N THR A 236 -6.37 11.64 24.98
CA THR A 236 -5.48 10.47 24.85
C THR A 236 -6.18 9.44 23.98
N TYR A 237 -5.58 9.06 22.84
CA TYR A 237 -5.95 7.85 22.12
C TYR A 237 -5.46 6.64 22.89
N VAL A 238 -6.36 5.73 23.26
CA VAL A 238 -6.05 4.45 23.88
C VAL A 238 -6.41 3.33 22.89
N PRO A 239 -5.45 2.54 22.39
CA PRO A 239 -5.69 1.46 21.44
C PRO A 239 -6.79 0.51 21.91
N GLN A 240 -7.78 0.27 21.04
CA GLN A 240 -8.92 -0.59 21.33
C GLN A 240 -9.40 -1.37 20.09
N GLY A 241 -8.43 -1.96 19.36
CA GLY A 241 -8.69 -2.64 18.09
C GLY A 241 -9.29 -1.70 17.04
N ALA A 242 -10.17 -2.22 16.19
CA ALA A 242 -10.80 -1.50 15.07
C ALA A 242 -11.86 -0.45 15.46
N ALA A 243 -11.88 0.01 16.72
CA ALA A 243 -12.83 1.01 17.18
C ALA A 243 -12.54 2.39 16.54
N GLY A 244 -13.48 2.91 15.77
CA GLY A 244 -13.38 4.21 15.12
C GLY A 244 -13.50 5.39 16.09
N MET A 245 -12.89 6.50 15.71
CA MET A 245 -12.92 7.78 16.42
C MET A 245 -13.27 8.91 15.44
N TYR A 246 -14.02 9.90 15.92
CA TYR A 246 -14.74 10.85 15.06
C TYR A 246 -14.59 12.28 15.59
N PHE A 247 -14.09 13.18 14.75
CA PHE A 247 -14.18 14.62 14.94
C PHE A 247 -15.53 15.08 14.41
N GLN A 248 -16.35 15.67 15.27
CA GLN A 248 -17.75 15.98 14.97
C GLN A 248 -18.03 17.47 15.09
N ILE A 249 -18.82 17.99 14.16
CA ILE A 249 -19.32 19.35 14.14
C ILE A 249 -20.84 19.27 14.19
N SER A 250 -21.46 19.84 15.22
CA SER A 250 -22.93 19.91 15.38
C SER A 250 -23.51 21.28 15.07
N SER A 251 -22.67 22.30 14.88
CA SER A 251 -23.04 23.60 14.32
C SER A 251 -21.82 24.26 13.66
N THR A 252 -22.05 25.07 12.64
CA THR A 252 -21.02 25.84 11.92
C THR A 252 -21.57 27.25 11.64
N ASN A 253 -20.73 28.27 11.60
CA ASN A 253 -21.11 29.60 11.12
C ASN A 253 -20.84 29.68 9.62
N PRO A 254 -21.85 29.87 8.74
CA PRO A 254 -21.62 29.95 7.29
C PRO A 254 -20.64 31.06 6.86
N SER A 255 -20.52 32.14 7.65
CA SER A 255 -19.62 33.27 7.38
C SER A 255 -18.20 33.13 7.97
N ASP A 256 -18.02 32.19 8.92
CA ASP A 256 -16.75 31.87 9.56
C ASP A 256 -16.74 30.35 9.88
N PRO A 257 -16.76 29.48 8.86
CA PRO A 257 -16.90 28.05 9.07
C PRO A 257 -15.65 27.47 9.72
N ILE A 258 -15.82 26.35 10.43
CA ILE A 258 -14.69 25.57 10.95
C ILE A 258 -13.83 25.12 9.78
N ARG A 259 -12.54 25.47 9.84
CA ARG A 259 -11.55 25.29 8.77
C ARG A 259 -10.15 25.12 9.35
N ALA A 260 -9.18 24.80 8.50
CA ALA A 260 -7.81 24.51 8.91
C ALA A 260 -7.78 23.49 10.07
N ALA A 261 -8.72 22.52 10.03
CA ALA A 261 -8.89 21.56 11.12
C ALA A 261 -7.77 20.52 11.04
N ASP A 262 -6.90 20.54 12.04
CA ASP A 262 -5.69 19.74 12.12
C ASP A 262 -5.63 18.98 13.45
N CYS A 263 -5.55 17.65 13.38
CA CYS A 263 -5.36 16.79 14.53
C CYS A 263 -4.11 15.94 14.36
N ARG A 264 -3.16 16.05 15.30
CA ARG A 264 -1.90 15.29 15.29
C ARG A 264 -1.46 14.95 16.72
N GLU A 265 -0.47 14.09 16.86
CA GLU A 265 0.16 13.82 18.16
C GLU A 265 0.67 15.11 18.82
N ALA A 266 0.58 15.18 20.15
CA ALA A 266 0.95 16.36 20.92
C ALA A 266 2.45 16.71 20.83
N ASP A 267 3.29 15.73 20.51
CA ASP A 267 4.74 15.83 20.30
C ASP A 267 5.15 15.96 18.83
N ALA A 268 4.20 15.99 17.89
CA ALA A 268 4.48 16.13 16.47
C ALA A 268 4.94 17.55 16.08
N ASP A 269 5.84 17.65 15.08
CA ASP A 269 6.16 18.93 14.44
C ASP A 269 4.88 19.54 13.82
N PRO A 270 4.49 20.78 14.20
CA PRO A 270 3.34 21.45 13.60
C PRO A 270 3.51 21.80 12.11
N LYS A 271 4.74 21.76 11.57
CA LYS A 271 5.03 22.03 10.15
C LYS A 271 5.06 20.79 9.27
N ALA A 272 5.24 19.60 9.86
CA ALA A 272 5.26 18.36 9.10
C ALA A 272 3.90 18.11 8.42
N ILE A 273 3.94 17.77 7.13
CA ILE A 273 2.77 17.47 6.31
C ILE A 273 2.60 15.95 6.18
N PHE A 274 3.69 15.24 5.89
CA PHE A 274 3.73 13.77 5.82
C PHE A 274 4.22 13.16 7.14
N GLU A 275 3.82 11.93 7.39
CA GLU A 275 4.21 11.20 8.60
C GLU A 275 5.68 10.70 8.48
N PRO A 276 6.56 10.93 9.46
CA PRO A 276 7.99 10.63 9.32
C PRO A 276 8.36 9.15 9.11
N THR A 277 7.58 8.23 9.68
CA THR A 277 7.77 6.79 9.52
C THR A 277 7.42 6.36 8.08
N TYR A 278 6.31 6.88 7.56
CA TYR A 278 5.89 6.73 6.16
C TYR A 278 6.98 7.26 5.22
N LEU A 279 7.49 8.47 5.44
CA LEU A 279 8.61 9.03 4.65
C LEU A 279 9.84 8.10 4.65
N ALA A 280 10.25 7.58 5.82
CA ALA A 280 11.38 6.65 5.95
C ALA A 280 11.14 5.26 5.33
N GLU A 281 9.88 4.87 5.11
CA GLU A 281 9.50 3.62 4.46
C GLU A 281 9.38 3.79 2.94
N VAL A 282 8.66 4.80 2.45
CA VAL A 282 8.50 5.02 1.00
C VAL A 282 9.74 5.64 0.34
N GLY A 283 10.58 6.38 1.08
CA GLY A 283 11.83 6.96 0.58
C GLY A 283 12.90 5.94 0.14
N ARG A 284 12.66 4.64 0.39
CA ARG A 284 13.50 3.52 -0.05
C ARG A 284 13.36 3.21 -1.54
N TYR A 285 12.24 3.60 -2.15
CA TYR A 285 11.94 3.37 -3.55
C TYR A 285 12.37 4.57 -4.39
N SER A 286 12.95 4.33 -5.57
CA SER A 286 13.43 5.38 -6.49
C SER A 286 12.30 6.11 -7.22
N VAL A 287 11.16 5.43 -7.42
CA VAL A 287 10.00 5.92 -8.19
C VAL A 287 8.71 5.69 -7.40
N LEU A 288 7.86 6.71 -7.29
CA LEU A 288 6.61 6.67 -6.52
C LEU A 288 5.39 6.83 -7.45
N ARG A 289 4.59 5.78 -7.63
CA ARG A 289 3.40 5.80 -8.51
C ARG A 289 2.14 6.18 -7.73
N PHE A 290 1.57 7.32 -8.12
CA PHE A 290 0.44 7.98 -7.47
C PHE A 290 -0.93 7.52 -8.00
N MET A 291 -1.00 6.40 -8.70
CA MET A 291 -2.22 5.89 -9.35
C MET A 291 -3.44 5.86 -8.41
N LYS A 292 -3.29 5.29 -7.20
CA LYS A 292 -4.38 5.26 -6.20
C LYS A 292 -4.61 6.61 -5.51
N TRP A 293 -3.57 7.45 -5.40
CA TRP A 293 -3.72 8.83 -4.93
C TRP A 293 -4.55 9.67 -5.93
N SER A 294 -4.54 9.31 -7.21
CA SER A 294 -5.35 9.86 -8.30
C SER A 294 -6.63 9.04 -8.60
N TYR A 295 -7.13 8.24 -7.64
CA TYR A 295 -8.18 7.25 -7.87
C TYR A 295 -9.42 7.78 -8.58
N GLY A 296 -9.88 8.99 -8.25
CA GLY A 296 -11.18 9.50 -8.71
C GLY A 296 -11.28 9.63 -10.23
N GLY A 297 -10.26 10.24 -10.85
CA GLY A 297 -10.19 10.41 -12.30
C GLY A 297 -9.54 9.23 -13.04
N VAL A 298 -8.71 8.44 -12.35
CA VAL A 298 -7.96 7.33 -12.95
C VAL A 298 -8.78 6.03 -12.94
N GLU A 299 -8.85 5.30 -11.81
CA GLU A 299 -9.58 4.03 -11.73
C GLU A 299 -11.09 4.21 -11.64
N GLY A 300 -11.54 5.30 -11.00
CA GLY A 300 -12.94 5.70 -10.93
C GLY A 300 -13.48 6.29 -12.24
N ASN A 301 -12.58 6.60 -13.19
CA ASN A 301 -12.89 7.10 -14.53
C ASN A 301 -13.84 8.33 -14.56
N LYS A 302 -13.87 9.15 -13.50
CA LYS A 302 -14.78 10.29 -13.40
C LYS A 302 -14.34 11.43 -14.35
N PRO A 303 -15.28 12.19 -14.91
CA PRO A 303 -14.97 13.45 -15.59
C PRO A 303 -14.26 14.42 -14.63
N VAL A 304 -13.24 15.12 -15.14
CA VAL A 304 -12.46 16.09 -14.39
C VAL A 304 -11.96 17.20 -15.32
N THR A 305 -12.05 18.45 -14.86
CA THR A 305 -11.41 19.62 -15.49
C THR A 305 -10.41 20.22 -14.50
N TRP A 306 -9.59 21.18 -14.95
CA TRP A 306 -8.61 21.81 -14.07
C TRP A 306 -9.25 22.54 -12.87
N GLU A 307 -10.47 23.04 -13.05
CA GLU A 307 -11.20 23.82 -12.08
C GLU A 307 -11.93 22.94 -11.06
N THR A 308 -12.30 21.70 -11.42
CA THR A 308 -13.03 20.76 -10.55
C THR A 308 -12.13 19.80 -9.78
N ARG A 309 -10.83 19.77 -10.09
CA ARG A 309 -9.82 18.99 -9.35
C ARG A 309 -9.71 19.40 -7.89
N THR A 310 -9.21 18.49 -7.04
CA THR A 310 -8.84 18.76 -5.65
C THR A 310 -7.58 19.63 -5.59
N LYS A 311 -7.57 20.59 -4.67
CA LYS A 311 -6.56 21.65 -4.57
C LYS A 311 -5.96 21.70 -3.17
N LEU A 312 -4.77 22.28 -3.07
CA LEU A 312 -4.22 22.65 -1.76
C LEU A 312 -5.19 23.56 -1.00
N GLY A 313 -5.41 23.26 0.27
CA GLY A 313 -6.34 24.01 1.12
C GLY A 313 -7.82 23.65 0.95
N ASP A 314 -8.16 22.64 0.13
CA ASP A 314 -9.44 21.94 0.31
C ASP A 314 -9.44 21.22 1.66
N GLU A 315 -10.56 21.29 2.38
CA GLU A 315 -10.66 20.80 3.76
C GLU A 315 -10.63 19.25 3.90
N VAL A 316 -10.44 18.53 2.79
CA VAL A 316 -10.40 17.07 2.71
C VAL A 316 -9.25 16.58 1.82
N LEU A 317 -8.58 15.49 2.23
CA LEU A 317 -7.49 14.86 1.50
C LEU A 317 -7.99 13.97 0.33
N GLY A 318 -8.99 14.42 -0.45
CA GLY A 318 -9.53 13.64 -1.56
C GLY A 318 -10.82 14.18 -2.21
N GLY A 319 -10.88 14.17 -3.55
CA GLY A 319 -12.05 14.58 -4.33
C GLY A 319 -12.12 13.98 -5.75
N PRO A 320 -12.54 14.74 -6.79
CA PRO A 320 -12.84 14.20 -8.13
C PRO A 320 -11.66 13.57 -8.86
N ASP A 321 -10.46 14.15 -8.78
CA ASP A 321 -9.20 13.55 -9.27
C ASP A 321 -8.53 12.68 -8.21
N GLY A 322 -8.75 12.96 -6.92
CA GLY A 322 -8.13 12.25 -5.81
C GLY A 322 -7.51 13.25 -4.84
N ILE A 323 -6.27 13.00 -4.41
CA ILE A 323 -5.48 13.92 -3.60
C ILE A 323 -4.93 15.04 -4.50
N ALA A 324 -4.79 16.26 -3.97
CA ALA A 324 -4.18 17.37 -4.70
C ALA A 324 -2.80 16.98 -5.26
N ILE A 325 -2.61 17.17 -6.57
CA ILE A 325 -1.36 16.88 -7.29
C ILE A 325 -0.15 17.54 -6.63
N GLU A 326 -0.33 18.74 -6.09
CA GLU A 326 0.71 19.48 -5.39
C GLU A 326 1.28 18.70 -4.19
N HIS A 327 0.48 17.88 -3.48
CA HIS A 327 1.01 16.99 -2.43
C HIS A 327 1.80 15.80 -3.00
N MET A 328 1.46 15.31 -4.20
CA MET A 328 2.25 14.27 -4.88
C MET A 328 3.64 14.81 -5.25
N ILE A 329 3.68 16.03 -5.80
CA ILE A 329 4.93 16.75 -6.11
C ILE A 329 5.71 17.05 -4.83
N GLN A 330 5.03 17.50 -3.76
CA GLN A 330 5.69 17.77 -2.49
C GLN A 330 6.35 16.51 -1.90
N LEU A 331 5.65 15.37 -1.89
CA LEU A 331 6.21 14.10 -1.40
C LEU A 331 7.44 13.67 -2.21
N ALA A 332 7.37 13.82 -3.54
CA ALA A 332 8.47 13.53 -4.46
C ALA A 332 9.70 14.40 -4.19
N ASN A 333 9.51 15.71 -4.01
CA ASN A 333 10.57 16.65 -3.66
C ASN A 333 11.17 16.36 -2.27
N GLU A 334 10.33 16.13 -1.26
CA GLU A 334 10.75 15.92 0.13
C GLU A 334 11.57 14.63 0.31
N LEU A 335 11.30 13.61 -0.51
CA LEU A 335 12.05 12.34 -0.53
C LEU A 335 13.17 12.30 -1.60
N ASN A 336 13.25 13.31 -2.47
CA ASN A 336 14.08 13.30 -3.68
C ASN A 336 13.86 12.02 -4.53
N ARG A 337 12.61 11.77 -4.96
CA ARG A 337 12.18 10.58 -5.73
C ARG A 337 11.35 10.93 -6.95
N ASP A 338 11.54 10.18 -8.04
CA ASP A 338 10.84 10.37 -9.32
C ASP A 338 9.31 10.11 -9.14
N PRO A 339 8.41 11.07 -9.36
CA PRO A 339 6.97 10.82 -9.32
C PRO A 339 6.50 10.13 -10.60
N TRP A 340 5.57 9.18 -10.47
CA TRP A 340 4.83 8.60 -11.58
C TRP A 340 3.34 8.99 -11.47
N ILE A 341 2.89 9.78 -12.43
CA ILE A 341 1.59 10.45 -12.46
C ILE A 341 0.72 9.79 -13.55
N CYS A 342 -0.47 9.34 -13.15
CA CYS A 342 -1.47 8.77 -14.05
C CYS A 342 -2.47 9.86 -14.46
N ILE A 343 -2.61 10.08 -15.77
CA ILE A 343 -3.49 11.09 -16.37
C ILE A 343 -4.91 10.51 -16.49
N PRO A 344 -5.95 11.14 -15.91
CA PRO A 344 -7.34 10.71 -16.06
C PRO A 344 -7.76 10.56 -17.53
N TRP A 345 -8.44 9.47 -17.87
CA TRP A 345 -8.88 9.23 -19.27
C TRP A 345 -9.80 10.33 -19.79
N ASN A 346 -10.70 10.79 -18.91
CA ASN A 346 -11.69 11.83 -19.16
C ASN A 346 -11.19 13.26 -18.90
N ALA A 347 -9.88 13.46 -18.74
CA ALA A 347 -9.29 14.80 -18.75
C ALA A 347 -9.28 15.40 -20.17
N ASP A 348 -9.59 16.69 -20.25
CA ASP A 348 -9.43 17.51 -21.44
C ASP A 348 -7.98 17.98 -21.66
N ALA A 349 -7.72 18.59 -22.82
CA ALA A 349 -6.39 19.07 -23.18
C ALA A 349 -5.91 20.29 -22.36
N GLU A 350 -6.80 20.97 -21.62
CA GLU A 350 -6.44 22.08 -20.74
C GLU A 350 -5.94 21.55 -19.39
N TYR A 351 -6.65 20.58 -18.79
CA TYR A 351 -6.20 19.84 -17.61
C TYR A 351 -4.83 19.22 -17.84
N VAL A 352 -4.64 18.49 -18.95
CA VAL A 352 -3.36 17.82 -19.24
C VAL A 352 -2.20 18.82 -19.38
N ARG A 353 -2.45 19.98 -20.02
CA ARG A 353 -1.44 21.04 -20.17
C ARG A 353 -1.11 21.70 -18.83
N LYS A 354 -2.11 22.17 -18.08
CA LYS A 354 -1.91 22.83 -16.79
C LYS A 354 -1.28 21.89 -15.74
N LEU A 355 -1.57 20.59 -15.81
CA LEU A 355 -0.90 19.56 -15.02
C LEU A 355 0.59 19.43 -15.37
N ALA A 356 0.92 19.34 -16.67
CA ALA A 356 2.31 19.31 -17.11
C ALA A 356 3.06 20.61 -16.72
N GLU A 357 2.41 21.78 -16.80
CA GLU A 357 2.97 23.08 -16.41
C GLU A 357 3.24 23.14 -14.90
N LEU A 358 2.29 22.68 -14.09
CA LEU A 358 2.43 22.58 -12.62
C LEU A 358 3.61 21.69 -12.25
N VAL A 359 3.71 20.49 -12.84
CA VAL A 359 4.80 19.54 -12.58
C VAL A 359 6.14 20.11 -13.06
N ARG A 360 6.21 20.70 -14.26
CA ARG A 360 7.43 21.35 -14.76
C ARG A 360 7.95 22.43 -13.82
N THR A 361 7.04 23.18 -13.19
CA THR A 361 7.33 24.34 -12.36
C THR A 361 7.67 23.98 -10.91
N GLN A 362 6.97 23.01 -10.31
CA GLN A 362 7.07 22.70 -8.88
C GLN A 362 7.89 21.44 -8.55
N LEU A 363 8.04 20.51 -9.48
CA LEU A 363 8.94 19.37 -9.27
C LEU A 363 10.39 19.86 -9.27
N ASP A 364 11.22 19.29 -8.41
CA ASP A 364 12.67 19.56 -8.37
C ASP A 364 13.30 19.38 -9.77
N PRO A 365 14.21 20.28 -10.22
CA PRO A 365 14.85 20.21 -11.53
C PRO A 365 15.59 18.89 -11.80
N GLU A 366 16.12 18.22 -10.78
CA GLU A 366 16.90 16.97 -10.91
C GLU A 366 16.00 15.72 -11.04
N LEU A 367 14.72 15.84 -10.66
CA LEU A 367 13.75 14.74 -10.70
C LEU A 367 13.05 14.57 -12.05
N LYS A 368 12.56 13.35 -12.31
CA LYS A 368 11.87 12.98 -13.55
C LYS A 368 10.42 12.57 -13.29
N ALA A 369 9.49 13.20 -13.99
CA ALA A 369 8.08 12.79 -13.96
C ALA A 369 7.82 11.66 -14.97
N TYR A 370 7.42 10.49 -14.49
CA TYR A 370 6.87 9.42 -15.31
C TYR A 370 5.39 9.72 -15.58
N VAL A 371 4.96 9.63 -16.83
CA VAL A 371 3.62 10.03 -17.29
C VAL A 371 2.94 8.85 -17.97
N GLU A 372 1.78 8.43 -17.45
CA GLU A 372 0.98 7.31 -17.95
C GLU A 372 -0.46 7.75 -18.19
N VAL A 373 -1.15 7.22 -19.20
CA VAL A 373 -2.60 7.45 -19.37
C VAL A 373 -3.41 6.40 -18.62
N SER A 374 -4.25 6.87 -17.69
CA SER A 374 -5.16 6.08 -16.85
C SER A 374 -4.43 4.96 -16.06
N ASN A 375 -5.13 3.86 -15.78
CA ASN A 375 -4.60 2.63 -15.21
C ASN A 375 -5.27 1.44 -15.91
N GLU A 376 -4.48 0.43 -16.27
CA GLU A 376 -4.95 -0.86 -16.84
C GLU A 376 -6.16 -0.75 -17.80
N VAL A 377 -6.06 0.05 -18.87
CA VAL A 377 -7.15 0.25 -19.84
C VAL A 377 -7.57 -1.03 -20.59
N TRP A 378 -6.84 -2.12 -20.38
CA TRP A 378 -7.15 -3.48 -20.84
C TRP A 378 -8.03 -4.29 -19.87
N ASN A 379 -8.19 -3.86 -18.62
CA ASN A 379 -8.79 -4.64 -17.53
C ASN A 379 -10.26 -4.25 -17.33
N TYR A 380 -11.17 -5.17 -17.65
CA TYR A 380 -12.62 -4.95 -17.61
C TYR A 380 -13.21 -4.73 -16.20
N VAL A 381 -12.41 -4.80 -15.12
CA VAL A 381 -12.85 -4.34 -13.80
C VAL A 381 -13.01 -2.81 -13.74
N TYR A 382 -12.28 -2.07 -14.59
CA TYR A 382 -12.32 -0.60 -14.65
C TYR A 382 -13.27 -0.12 -15.76
N PRO A 383 -14.08 0.94 -15.52
CA PRO A 383 -15.01 1.47 -16.52
C PRO A 383 -14.32 1.93 -17.82
N VAL A 384 -13.08 2.43 -17.71
CA VAL A 384 -12.29 2.96 -18.83
C VAL A 384 -12.10 1.94 -19.95
N THR A 385 -12.00 0.65 -19.65
CA THR A 385 -11.80 -0.42 -20.64
C THR A 385 -12.96 -0.55 -21.62
N SER A 386 -14.20 -0.43 -21.13
CA SER A 386 -15.39 -0.40 -22.00
C SER A 386 -15.50 0.91 -22.77
N GLN A 387 -15.17 2.04 -22.13
CA GLN A 387 -15.18 3.35 -22.79
C GLN A 387 -14.16 3.39 -23.95
N ALA A 388 -12.91 2.98 -23.72
CA ALA A 388 -11.87 2.95 -24.74
C ALA A 388 -12.19 2.01 -25.91
N ARG A 389 -12.81 0.85 -25.63
CA ARG A 389 -13.37 -0.03 -26.67
C ARG A 389 -14.40 0.70 -27.52
N ASP A 390 -15.39 1.32 -26.89
CA ASP A 390 -16.54 1.91 -27.60
C ASP A 390 -16.13 3.17 -28.37
N GLU A 391 -15.25 4.02 -27.80
CA GLU A 391 -14.58 5.11 -28.51
C GLU A 391 -13.77 4.60 -29.71
N GLY A 392 -12.99 3.52 -29.55
CA GLY A 392 -12.19 2.93 -30.63
C GLY A 392 -13.03 2.34 -31.77
N LYS A 393 -14.21 1.79 -31.47
CA LYS A 393 -15.18 1.33 -32.47
C LYS A 393 -15.85 2.49 -33.18
N ALA A 394 -16.25 3.53 -32.44
CA ALA A 394 -16.85 4.75 -33.00
C ALA A 394 -15.86 5.51 -33.92
N ALA A 395 -14.57 5.53 -33.57
CA ALA A 395 -13.50 6.08 -34.39
C ALA A 395 -13.04 5.16 -35.54
N GLY A 396 -13.67 3.99 -35.73
CA GLY A 396 -13.38 3.07 -36.84
C GLY A 396 -12.03 2.35 -36.75
N LEU A 397 -11.37 2.33 -35.59
CA LEU A 397 -10.01 1.79 -35.43
C LEU A 397 -9.97 0.25 -35.60
N SER A 398 -11.05 -0.42 -35.21
CA SER A 398 -11.22 -1.86 -35.35
C SER A 398 -12.68 -2.26 -35.07
N THR A 399 -13.16 -3.32 -35.73
CA THR A 399 -14.42 -4.00 -35.38
C THR A 399 -14.26 -5.04 -34.27
N ASN A 400 -13.03 -5.54 -34.04
CA ASN A 400 -12.67 -6.37 -32.89
C ASN A 400 -12.50 -5.49 -31.64
N ASP A 401 -13.23 -5.83 -30.57
CA ASP A 401 -13.31 -5.08 -29.31
C ASP A 401 -11.95 -4.87 -28.61
N HIS A 402 -11.12 -5.92 -28.52
CA HIS A 402 -9.81 -5.84 -27.86
C HIS A 402 -8.86 -4.91 -28.63
N TYR A 403 -8.87 -4.99 -29.95
CA TYR A 403 -8.04 -4.14 -30.79
C TYR A 403 -8.55 -2.69 -30.80
N ALA A 404 -9.86 -2.47 -30.79
CA ALA A 404 -10.44 -1.13 -30.71
C ALA A 404 -10.02 -0.42 -29.42
N MET A 405 -10.06 -1.12 -28.28
CA MET A 405 -9.55 -0.63 -27.00
C MET A 405 -8.04 -0.31 -27.06
N MET A 406 -7.20 -1.26 -27.52
CA MET A 406 -5.74 -1.04 -27.56
C MET A 406 -5.34 0.11 -28.49
N PHE A 407 -5.99 0.23 -29.65
CA PHE A 407 -5.69 1.29 -30.61
C PHE A 407 -6.19 2.65 -30.13
N ARG A 408 -7.35 2.71 -29.45
CA ARG A 408 -7.82 3.95 -28.83
C ARG A 408 -6.93 4.37 -27.67
N TYR A 409 -6.46 3.41 -26.86
CA TYR A 409 -5.46 3.64 -25.83
C TYR A 409 -4.17 4.22 -26.41
N ALA A 410 -3.66 3.64 -27.50
CA ALA A 410 -2.48 4.12 -28.21
C ALA A 410 -2.65 5.57 -28.72
N GLN A 411 -3.80 5.90 -29.32
CA GLN A 411 -4.13 7.28 -29.72
C GLN A 411 -4.13 8.25 -28.54
N LYS A 412 -4.93 7.98 -27.49
CA LYS A 412 -5.04 8.85 -26.30
C LYS A 412 -3.69 9.03 -25.60
N THR A 413 -2.86 7.98 -25.58
CA THR A 413 -1.48 8.06 -25.08
C THR A 413 -0.66 9.02 -25.93
N GLY A 414 -0.67 8.89 -27.26
CA GLY A 414 0.00 9.83 -28.16
C GLY A 414 -0.46 11.28 -28.00
N GLU A 415 -1.76 11.52 -27.90
CA GLU A 415 -2.36 12.85 -27.65
C GLU A 415 -1.83 13.50 -26.36
N VAL A 416 -1.78 12.74 -25.27
CA VAL A 416 -1.26 13.21 -23.96
C VAL A 416 0.24 13.46 -24.03
N MET A 417 1.01 12.56 -24.64
CA MET A 417 2.46 12.69 -24.73
C MET A 417 2.91 13.85 -25.63
N ASP A 418 2.13 14.22 -26.65
CA ASP A 418 2.38 15.44 -27.44
C ASP A 418 2.26 16.70 -26.57
N ILE A 419 1.20 16.80 -25.74
CA ILE A 419 1.00 17.95 -24.84
C ILE A 419 2.14 18.04 -23.81
N TRP A 420 2.48 16.93 -23.17
CA TRP A 420 3.60 16.89 -22.20
C TRP A 420 4.95 17.21 -22.86
N SER A 421 5.23 16.67 -24.05
CA SER A 421 6.45 16.98 -24.80
C SER A 421 6.53 18.47 -25.18
N SER A 422 5.41 19.07 -25.58
CA SER A 422 5.32 20.51 -25.86
C SER A 422 5.57 21.37 -24.62
N VAL A 423 5.02 20.98 -23.46
CA VAL A 423 5.21 21.70 -22.21
C VAL A 423 6.64 21.53 -21.67
N PHE A 424 7.27 20.38 -21.86
CA PHE A 424 8.67 20.11 -21.45
C PHE A 424 9.71 20.40 -22.53
N ALA A 425 9.37 21.14 -23.59
CA ALA A 425 10.32 21.56 -24.62
C ALA A 425 11.54 22.26 -24.00
N GLY A 426 12.74 21.81 -24.38
CA GLY A 426 14.03 22.23 -23.79
C GLY A 426 14.40 21.58 -22.44
N GLN A 427 13.54 20.73 -21.88
CA GLN A 427 13.76 20.01 -20.62
C GLN A 427 13.27 18.53 -20.67
N MET A 428 13.26 17.93 -21.87
CA MET A 428 12.72 16.57 -22.09
C MET A 428 13.36 15.48 -21.21
N GLN A 429 14.59 15.68 -20.73
CA GLN A 429 15.27 14.78 -19.79
C GLN A 429 14.56 14.65 -18.42
N ARG A 430 13.63 15.57 -18.09
CA ARG A 430 12.83 15.61 -16.87
C ARG A 430 11.50 14.85 -16.97
N ILE A 431 11.21 14.19 -18.10
CA ILE A 431 10.02 13.34 -18.24
C ILE A 431 10.37 11.95 -18.78
N VAL A 432 9.51 10.98 -18.44
CA VAL A 432 9.49 9.64 -19.05
C VAL A 432 8.06 9.38 -19.50
N ARG A 433 7.85 9.30 -20.82
CA ARG A 433 6.54 9.10 -21.43
C ARG A 433 6.25 7.60 -21.49
N VAL A 434 5.15 7.14 -20.89
CA VAL A 434 4.87 5.72 -20.67
C VAL A 434 3.59 5.27 -21.37
N ALA A 435 3.68 4.19 -22.14
CA ALA A 435 2.53 3.35 -22.51
C ALA A 435 2.48 2.13 -21.57
N ALA A 436 1.32 1.85 -20.97
CA ALA A 436 1.10 0.73 -20.05
C ALA A 436 0.17 -0.33 -20.66
N ILE A 437 0.55 -1.60 -20.59
CA ILE A 437 -0.18 -2.71 -21.21
C ILE A 437 -0.26 -3.93 -20.29
N GLN A 438 -1.20 -4.83 -20.58
CA GLN A 438 -1.12 -6.19 -20.04
C GLN A 438 0.15 -6.88 -20.56
N THR A 439 0.94 -7.45 -19.65
CA THR A 439 2.15 -8.22 -19.97
C THR A 439 1.92 -9.19 -21.13
N GLY A 440 2.81 -9.20 -22.11
CA GLY A 440 2.74 -10.07 -23.28
C GLY A 440 3.20 -9.38 -24.57
N ALA A 441 4.10 -10.04 -25.31
CA ALA A 441 4.67 -9.55 -26.56
C ALA A 441 3.63 -9.15 -27.62
N PHE A 442 2.49 -9.86 -27.66
CA PHE A 442 1.38 -9.53 -28.57
C PHE A 442 0.80 -8.13 -28.31
N ASN A 443 0.52 -7.80 -27.04
CA ASN A 443 -0.04 -6.51 -26.67
C ASN A 443 0.98 -5.39 -26.93
N ALA A 444 2.27 -5.64 -26.70
CA ALA A 444 3.36 -4.72 -27.02
C ALA A 444 3.43 -4.39 -28.52
N GLU A 445 3.41 -5.41 -29.39
CA GLU A 445 3.45 -5.24 -30.84
C GLU A 445 2.21 -4.49 -31.34
N LYS A 446 1.03 -4.73 -30.75
CA LYS A 446 -0.21 -4.04 -31.10
C LYS A 446 -0.26 -2.57 -30.67
N VAL A 447 0.25 -2.22 -29.49
CA VAL A 447 0.22 -0.83 -29.00
C VAL A 447 1.36 -0.01 -29.61
N LEU A 448 2.60 -0.52 -29.61
CA LEU A 448 3.75 0.23 -30.12
C LEU A 448 3.73 0.37 -31.65
N GLY A 449 3.25 -0.66 -32.35
CA GLY A 449 3.10 -0.66 -33.81
C GLY A 449 1.85 0.08 -34.33
N PHE A 450 1.01 0.64 -33.45
CA PHE A 450 -0.16 1.41 -33.88
C PHE A 450 0.20 2.89 -34.08
N GLY A 451 0.14 3.35 -35.34
CA GLY A 451 0.45 4.72 -35.71
C GLY A 451 1.86 5.11 -35.30
N GLU A 452 2.00 6.29 -34.68
CA GLU A 452 3.30 6.86 -34.28
C GLU A 452 3.63 6.60 -32.80
N THR A 453 2.93 5.68 -32.13
CA THR A 453 2.98 5.48 -30.67
C THR A 453 4.40 5.26 -30.15
N ALA A 454 5.18 4.39 -30.80
CA ALA A 454 6.57 4.12 -30.43
C ALA A 454 7.50 5.36 -30.46
N LYS A 455 7.19 6.40 -31.26
CA LYS A 455 7.98 7.65 -31.30
C LYS A 455 7.58 8.65 -30.21
N LYS A 456 6.44 8.43 -29.56
CA LYS A 456 5.83 9.32 -28.55
C LYS A 456 6.02 8.82 -27.11
N VAL A 457 6.57 7.63 -26.91
CA VAL A 457 6.84 7.05 -25.59
C VAL A 457 8.31 6.67 -25.45
N ASP A 458 8.82 6.74 -24.22
CA ASP A 458 10.21 6.39 -23.87
C ASP A 458 10.28 5.01 -23.20
N ALA A 459 9.16 4.54 -22.63
CA ALA A 459 9.03 3.25 -21.99
C ALA A 459 7.67 2.59 -22.24
N LEU A 460 7.69 1.27 -22.37
CA LEU A 460 6.55 0.37 -22.27
C LEU A 460 6.53 -0.21 -20.84
N ALA A 461 5.42 -0.04 -20.13
CA ALA A 461 5.21 -0.57 -18.80
C ALA A 461 4.28 -1.80 -18.81
N ILE A 462 4.61 -2.81 -18.01
CA ILE A 462 3.82 -4.04 -17.84
C ILE A 462 3.46 -4.31 -16.36
N ALA A 463 2.58 -5.28 -16.12
CA ALA A 463 2.27 -5.82 -14.80
C ALA A 463 2.62 -7.32 -14.70
N PRO A 464 3.88 -7.70 -14.42
CA PRO A 464 4.31 -9.08 -14.44
C PRO A 464 4.04 -9.77 -13.10
N TYR A 465 2.77 -9.87 -12.71
CA TYR A 465 2.37 -10.58 -11.50
C TYR A 465 2.62 -12.09 -11.59
N PHE A 466 3.25 -12.67 -10.57
CA PHE A 466 3.20 -14.12 -10.35
C PHE A 466 1.91 -14.45 -9.59
N ALA A 467 0.95 -15.03 -10.31
CA ALA A 467 -0.44 -15.13 -9.88
C ALA A 467 -0.90 -16.58 -9.76
N ALA A 468 -1.69 -16.86 -8.72
CA ALA A 468 -2.41 -18.11 -8.50
C ALA A 468 -3.84 -17.78 -8.06
N ASN A 469 -4.80 -18.65 -8.38
CA ASN A 469 -6.18 -18.57 -7.87
C ASN A 469 -6.45 -19.85 -7.08
N LEU A 470 -6.75 -19.72 -5.78
CA LEU A 470 -6.72 -20.83 -4.83
C LEU A 470 -8.11 -21.19 -4.30
N ASP A 471 -8.37 -22.50 -4.23
CA ASP A 471 -9.59 -23.03 -3.61
C ASP A 471 -9.56 -22.88 -2.08
N ALA A 472 -10.75 -22.87 -1.46
CA ALA A 472 -10.91 -22.60 -0.03
C ALA A 472 -10.15 -23.58 0.91
N ASN A 473 -9.83 -24.77 0.40
CA ASN A 473 -9.14 -25.86 1.10
C ASN A 473 -7.68 -26.07 0.63
N ALA A 474 -7.15 -25.22 -0.25
CA ALA A 474 -5.82 -25.41 -0.86
C ALA A 474 -4.65 -25.42 0.15
N LEU A 475 -4.87 -24.90 1.36
CA LEU A 475 -3.86 -24.74 2.42
C LEU A 475 -4.15 -25.60 3.66
N ASP A 476 -5.02 -26.60 3.54
CA ASP A 476 -5.54 -27.39 4.69
C ASP A 476 -4.58 -28.50 5.14
N THR A 477 -3.57 -28.80 4.31
CA THR A 477 -2.55 -29.81 4.57
C THR A 477 -1.18 -29.26 4.17
N SER A 478 -0.10 -29.71 4.81
CA SER A 478 1.26 -29.28 4.47
C SER A 478 1.57 -29.51 2.98
N ALA A 479 1.16 -30.65 2.42
CA ALA A 479 1.30 -30.96 1.00
C ALA A 479 0.55 -29.98 0.08
N GLY A 480 -0.61 -29.46 0.50
CA GLY A 480 -1.33 -28.42 -0.22
C GLY A 480 -0.57 -27.09 -0.22
N VAL A 481 -0.04 -26.67 0.95
CA VAL A 481 0.79 -25.47 1.06
C VAL A 481 2.08 -25.61 0.22
N ASP A 482 2.73 -26.77 0.26
CA ASP A 482 3.92 -27.07 -0.54
C ASP A 482 3.63 -26.99 -2.05
N ALA A 483 2.50 -27.56 -2.49
CA ALA A 483 2.05 -27.48 -3.88
C ALA A 483 1.75 -26.04 -4.33
N VAL A 484 1.15 -25.21 -3.46
CA VAL A 484 0.93 -23.78 -3.75
C VAL A 484 2.26 -23.04 -3.92
N PHE A 485 3.25 -23.26 -3.05
CA PHE A 485 4.55 -22.60 -3.19
C PHE A 485 5.36 -23.11 -4.40
N ALA A 486 5.30 -24.41 -4.70
CA ALA A 486 5.89 -24.96 -5.92
C ALA A 486 5.28 -24.31 -7.17
N HIS A 487 3.94 -24.25 -7.25
CA HIS A 487 3.24 -23.60 -8.35
C HIS A 487 3.61 -22.11 -8.47
N LEU A 488 3.63 -21.34 -7.37
CA LEU A 488 4.05 -19.94 -7.40
C LEU A 488 5.49 -19.76 -7.91
N GLY A 489 6.40 -20.70 -7.61
CA GLY A 489 7.74 -20.74 -8.19
C GLY A 489 7.74 -20.91 -9.72
N GLU A 490 6.89 -21.80 -10.25
CA GLU A 490 6.67 -21.91 -11.71
C GLU A 490 6.09 -20.60 -12.28
N ARG A 491 5.14 -19.95 -11.58
CA ARG A 491 4.54 -18.68 -12.03
C ARG A 491 5.57 -17.56 -12.08
N VAL A 492 6.54 -17.51 -11.14
CA VAL A 492 7.70 -16.61 -11.20
C VAL A 492 8.53 -16.86 -12.46
N ALA A 493 8.92 -18.12 -12.73
CA ALA A 493 9.72 -18.45 -13.91
C ALA A 493 9.01 -18.11 -15.24
N ASN A 494 7.75 -18.52 -15.37
CA ASN A 494 6.92 -18.24 -16.55
C ASN A 494 6.79 -16.75 -16.83
N ARG A 495 6.62 -15.92 -15.78
CA ARG A 495 6.40 -14.49 -15.95
C ARG A 495 7.68 -13.72 -16.32
N ILE A 496 8.84 -14.15 -15.83
CA ILE A 496 10.13 -13.61 -16.30
C ILE A 496 10.33 -13.90 -17.78
N GLU A 497 10.00 -15.11 -18.24
CA GLU A 497 10.09 -15.48 -19.66
C GLU A 497 9.14 -14.70 -20.56
N GLU A 498 7.89 -14.46 -20.12
CA GLU A 498 6.95 -13.59 -20.85
C GLU A 498 7.43 -12.12 -20.88
N SER A 499 8.05 -11.65 -19.80
CA SER A 499 8.62 -10.30 -19.72
C SER A 499 9.79 -10.13 -20.68
N LYS A 500 10.67 -11.13 -20.83
CA LYS A 500 11.76 -11.14 -21.82
C LYS A 500 11.24 -11.01 -23.26
N LYS A 501 10.24 -11.81 -23.64
CA LYS A 501 9.59 -11.73 -24.96
C LYS A 501 8.94 -10.37 -25.20
N THR A 502 8.38 -9.77 -24.15
CA THR A 502 7.84 -8.41 -24.22
C THR A 502 8.96 -7.35 -24.35
N LYS A 503 10.12 -7.58 -23.72
CA LYS A 503 11.32 -6.72 -23.85
C LYS A 503 11.92 -6.77 -25.25
N GLU A 504 11.92 -7.92 -25.91
CA GLU A 504 12.37 -8.06 -27.30
C GLU A 504 11.56 -7.16 -28.23
N VAL A 505 10.22 -7.15 -28.08
CA VAL A 505 9.33 -6.26 -28.83
C VAL A 505 9.58 -4.78 -28.47
N ALA A 506 9.66 -4.44 -27.18
CA ALA A 506 9.98 -3.08 -26.76
C ALA A 506 11.30 -2.57 -27.39
N THR A 507 12.34 -3.41 -27.36
CA THR A 507 13.67 -3.12 -27.93
C THR A 507 13.61 -2.92 -29.45
N LYS A 508 12.83 -3.75 -30.18
CA LYS A 508 12.59 -3.58 -31.63
C LYS A 508 12.00 -2.22 -31.98
N TYR A 509 11.15 -1.66 -31.10
CA TYR A 509 10.56 -0.33 -31.25
C TYR A 509 11.40 0.81 -30.65
N GLY A 510 12.58 0.51 -30.10
CA GLY A 510 13.48 1.51 -29.49
C GLY A 510 13.02 2.02 -28.12
N VAL A 511 12.06 1.37 -27.47
CA VAL A 511 11.51 1.79 -26.17
C VAL A 511 11.98 0.87 -25.03
N ARG A 512 12.10 1.42 -23.82
CA ARG A 512 12.47 0.65 -22.62
C ARG A 512 11.32 -0.29 -22.19
N LEU A 513 11.63 -1.37 -21.47
CA LEU A 513 10.62 -2.15 -20.74
C LEU A 513 10.79 -1.90 -19.24
N ILE A 514 9.70 -1.49 -18.59
CA ILE A 514 9.59 -1.28 -17.13
C ILE A 514 8.33 -1.99 -16.61
N THR A 515 8.09 -1.98 -15.30
CA THR A 515 6.77 -2.33 -14.74
C THR A 515 6.04 -1.10 -14.21
N TYR A 516 4.71 -1.05 -14.35
CA TYR A 516 3.87 -0.12 -13.59
C TYR A 516 3.41 -0.76 -12.27
N GLU A 517 3.34 -2.10 -12.23
CA GLU A 517 2.96 -2.93 -11.08
C GLU A 517 3.71 -4.26 -11.12
N ALA A 518 3.94 -4.90 -9.96
CA ALA A 518 4.65 -6.18 -9.86
C ALA A 518 4.48 -6.81 -8.47
N GLY A 519 4.85 -8.10 -8.37
CA GLY A 519 4.80 -8.89 -7.13
C GLY A 519 3.87 -10.10 -7.27
N GLN A 520 3.41 -10.63 -6.13
CA GLN A 520 2.40 -11.69 -6.11
C GLN A 520 1.02 -11.14 -6.47
N HIS A 521 0.16 -12.01 -7.02
CA HIS A 521 -1.27 -11.76 -7.16
C HIS A 521 -2.03 -13.05 -6.85
N VAL A 522 -1.99 -13.45 -5.58
CA VAL A 522 -2.73 -14.61 -5.10
C VAL A 522 -4.16 -14.19 -4.76
N LEU A 523 -5.10 -14.77 -5.50
CA LEU A 523 -6.54 -14.67 -5.26
C LEU A 523 -7.10 -16.02 -4.85
N GLY A 524 -8.37 -16.05 -4.45
CA GLY A 524 -9.06 -17.30 -4.16
C GLY A 524 -10.20 -17.15 -3.16
N SER A 525 -10.88 -18.27 -2.91
CA SER A 525 -11.93 -18.40 -1.88
C SER A 525 -11.34 -18.76 -0.51
N LEU A 526 -10.07 -18.43 -0.26
CA LEU A 526 -9.39 -18.76 0.97
C LEU A 526 -9.96 -17.99 2.18
N PRO A 527 -10.15 -18.67 3.33
CA PRO A 527 -10.34 -18.03 4.62
C PRO A 527 -9.26 -16.98 4.91
N LEU A 528 -9.63 -15.89 5.58
CA LEU A 528 -8.75 -14.74 5.82
C LEU A 528 -7.50 -15.13 6.62
N ASP A 529 -7.67 -15.96 7.65
CA ASP A 529 -6.57 -16.52 8.46
C ASP A 529 -5.55 -17.29 7.61
N LYS A 530 -6.03 -18.10 6.64
CA LYS A 530 -5.16 -18.84 5.72
C LYS A 530 -4.49 -17.93 4.68
N MET A 531 -5.17 -16.89 4.21
CA MET A 531 -4.56 -15.86 3.34
C MET A 531 -3.47 -15.09 4.10
N THR A 532 -3.70 -14.69 5.35
CA THR A 532 -2.67 -14.06 6.19
C THR A 532 -1.49 -15.01 6.41
N ALA A 533 -1.74 -16.27 6.80
CA ALA A 533 -0.69 -17.26 7.00
C ALA A 533 0.16 -17.51 5.75
N LEU A 534 -0.45 -17.59 4.55
CA LEU A 534 0.26 -17.75 3.28
C LEU A 534 1.21 -16.58 2.98
N GLN A 535 0.81 -15.35 3.30
CA GLN A 535 1.58 -14.14 2.99
C GLN A 535 2.68 -13.89 4.03
N SER A 536 2.50 -14.40 5.26
CA SER A 536 3.51 -14.38 6.33
C SER A 536 4.46 -15.59 6.30
N ASP A 537 4.25 -16.59 5.43
CA ASP A 537 5.13 -17.74 5.30
C ASP A 537 6.51 -17.33 4.72
N PRO A 538 7.64 -17.75 5.32
CA PRO A 538 8.98 -17.43 4.83
C PRO A 538 9.24 -17.79 3.36
N ARG A 539 8.53 -18.77 2.79
CA ARG A 539 8.64 -19.13 1.37
C ARG A 539 8.15 -18.02 0.45
N MET A 540 7.26 -17.14 0.91
CA MET A 540 6.86 -15.95 0.15
C MET A 540 8.02 -14.95 0.02
N ALA A 541 8.84 -14.78 1.06
CA ALA A 541 10.06 -13.98 0.99
C ALA A 541 11.08 -14.58 0.00
N ASN A 542 11.20 -15.91 -0.04
CA ASN A 542 12.06 -16.61 -1.01
C ASN A 542 11.58 -16.41 -2.46
N LEU A 543 10.27 -16.44 -2.70
CA LEU A 543 9.69 -16.14 -4.01
C LEU A 543 9.97 -14.69 -4.45
N TYR A 544 9.77 -13.71 -3.57
CA TYR A 544 10.10 -12.30 -3.85
C TYR A 544 11.59 -12.13 -4.15
N THR A 545 12.48 -12.70 -3.33
CA THR A 545 13.94 -12.68 -3.55
C THR A 545 14.32 -13.27 -4.92
N THR A 546 13.73 -14.42 -5.27
CA THR A 546 13.95 -15.09 -6.56
C THR A 546 13.45 -14.25 -7.73
N TYR A 547 12.24 -13.70 -7.62
CA TYR A 547 11.59 -12.89 -8.66
C TYR A 547 12.36 -11.59 -8.94
N LEU A 548 12.75 -10.85 -7.89
CA LEU A 548 13.56 -9.63 -8.00
C LEU A 548 14.94 -9.92 -8.60
N THR A 549 15.61 -10.98 -8.15
CA THR A 549 16.94 -11.38 -8.66
C THR A 549 16.87 -11.79 -10.13
N LYS A 550 15.85 -12.57 -10.53
CA LYS A 550 15.61 -12.93 -11.93
C LYS A 550 15.28 -11.72 -12.78
N TRP A 551 14.44 -10.80 -12.31
CA TRP A 551 14.15 -9.57 -13.04
C TRP A 551 15.44 -8.76 -13.27
N ARG A 552 16.24 -8.50 -12.23
CA ARG A 552 17.52 -7.79 -12.37
C ARG A 552 18.45 -8.41 -13.40
N LYS A 553 18.58 -9.75 -13.38
CA LYS A 553 19.49 -10.49 -14.26
C LYS A 553 18.99 -10.61 -15.70
N GLU A 554 17.69 -10.81 -15.89
CA GLU A 554 17.12 -11.22 -17.17
C GLU A 554 16.33 -10.10 -17.89
N VAL A 555 15.86 -9.08 -17.17
CA VAL A 555 15.03 -7.98 -17.71
C VAL A 555 15.63 -6.60 -17.39
N GLY A 556 15.86 -6.26 -16.12
CA GLY A 556 16.52 -5.03 -15.67
C GLY A 556 15.60 -3.80 -15.62
N ASP A 557 16.20 -2.60 -15.57
CA ASP A 557 15.49 -1.31 -15.53
C ASP A 557 14.59 -1.15 -14.29
N LEU A 558 13.34 -0.71 -14.40
CA LEU A 558 12.48 -0.38 -13.27
C LEU A 558 11.43 -1.46 -13.00
N MET A 559 11.37 -1.94 -11.75
CA MET A 559 10.22 -2.67 -11.22
C MET A 559 9.50 -1.83 -10.17
N VAL A 560 8.28 -1.38 -10.48
CA VAL A 560 7.33 -0.80 -9.52
C VAL A 560 6.49 -1.92 -8.91
N LEU A 561 6.49 -2.05 -7.58
CA LEU A 561 5.65 -3.00 -6.84
C LEU A 561 4.22 -2.45 -6.63
N PHE A 562 3.22 -3.31 -6.47
CA PHE A 562 1.81 -2.91 -6.54
C PHE A 562 1.24 -2.15 -5.34
N ASN A 563 1.71 -2.37 -4.11
CA ASN A 563 1.17 -1.62 -2.97
C ASN A 563 2.13 -1.61 -1.78
N ASP A 564 2.33 -0.43 -1.19
CA ASP A 564 3.13 -0.20 0.01
C ASP A 564 2.49 -0.84 1.25
N TYR A 565 1.20 -0.56 1.47
CA TYR A 565 0.45 -0.96 2.66
C TYR A 565 -0.85 -1.68 2.31
N GLY A 566 -1.35 -2.52 3.21
CA GLY A 566 -2.68 -3.12 3.10
C GLY A 566 -2.69 -4.56 3.59
N PRO A 567 -3.37 -4.83 4.73
CA PRO A 567 -3.45 -6.17 5.27
C PRO A 567 -4.19 -7.12 4.34
N ALA A 568 -4.05 -8.41 4.59
CA ALA A 568 -4.88 -9.40 3.94
C ALA A 568 -6.38 -9.09 4.12
N GLY A 569 -7.14 -9.28 3.06
CA GLY A 569 -8.59 -9.13 3.06
C GLY A 569 -9.25 -10.15 2.15
N LYS A 570 -10.58 -10.24 2.22
CA LYS A 570 -11.41 -11.17 1.41
C LYS A 570 -11.30 -10.98 -0.11
N PHE A 571 -10.58 -9.96 -0.58
CA PHE A 571 -10.37 -9.67 -1.99
C PHE A 571 -8.92 -9.91 -2.45
N GLY A 572 -8.00 -10.20 -1.53
CA GLY A 572 -6.56 -10.35 -1.80
C GLY A 572 -5.69 -9.78 -0.68
N SER A 573 -4.38 -9.88 -0.82
CA SER A 573 -3.38 -9.31 0.11
C SER A 573 -2.19 -8.81 -0.70
N TRP A 574 -2.01 -7.50 -0.84
CA TRP A 574 -1.00 -6.93 -1.76
C TRP A 574 0.00 -5.96 -1.12
N GLY A 575 -0.26 -5.43 0.08
CA GLY A 575 0.64 -4.50 0.77
C GLY A 575 1.99 -5.16 1.12
N GLN A 576 3.11 -4.47 0.92
CA GLN A 576 4.39 -4.96 1.43
C GLN A 576 4.38 -5.02 2.97
N ARG A 577 3.70 -4.05 3.61
CA ARG A 577 3.31 -4.04 5.02
C ARG A 577 1.78 -4.04 5.18
N ASP A 578 1.31 -4.34 6.38
CA ASP A 578 -0.09 -4.18 6.79
C ASP A 578 -0.38 -2.73 7.24
N TYR A 579 0.60 -2.08 7.87
CA TYR A 579 0.52 -0.72 8.43
C TYR A 579 1.89 -0.01 8.44
N VAL A 580 1.87 1.33 8.51
CA VAL A 580 3.08 2.18 8.63
C VAL A 580 3.81 1.88 9.94
N GLY A 581 5.11 1.63 9.86
CA GLY A 581 5.93 1.27 11.02
C GLY A 581 5.86 -0.21 11.42
N GLN A 582 5.21 -1.07 10.62
CA GLN A 582 5.27 -2.52 10.86
C GLN A 582 6.73 -3.01 10.79
N PRO A 583 7.23 -3.75 11.81
CA PRO A 583 8.58 -4.29 11.82
C PRO A 583 8.86 -5.19 10.61
N LEU A 584 10.06 -5.08 10.03
CA LEU A 584 10.49 -5.95 8.91
C LEU A 584 10.47 -7.44 9.29
N SER A 585 10.69 -7.78 10.56
CA SER A 585 10.57 -9.14 11.09
C SER A 585 9.15 -9.73 10.98
N GLU A 586 8.13 -8.88 10.84
CA GLU A 586 6.72 -9.26 10.71
C GLU A 586 6.18 -9.09 9.27
N ALA A 587 6.96 -8.45 8.39
CA ALA A 587 6.61 -8.14 7.00
C ALA A 587 7.57 -8.87 6.03
N PRO A 588 7.46 -10.20 5.85
CA PRO A 588 8.46 -10.99 5.12
C PRO A 588 8.62 -10.60 3.63
N ARG A 589 7.56 -10.12 2.98
CA ARG A 589 7.61 -9.59 1.61
C ARG A 589 8.49 -8.33 1.52
N GLU A 590 8.16 -7.32 2.32
CA GLU A 590 8.94 -6.08 2.44
C GLU A 590 10.39 -6.36 2.88
N ASN A 591 10.61 -7.29 3.80
CA ASN A 591 11.96 -7.66 4.23
C ASN A 591 12.80 -8.25 3.09
N ALA A 592 12.21 -9.10 2.24
CA ALA A 592 12.87 -9.58 1.03
C ALA A 592 13.20 -8.44 0.05
N VAL A 593 12.27 -7.49 -0.13
CA VAL A 593 12.45 -6.30 -0.98
C VAL A 593 13.59 -5.41 -0.45
N GLU A 594 13.62 -5.14 0.86
CA GLU A 594 14.66 -4.31 1.50
C GLU A 594 16.04 -5.00 1.49
N LEU A 595 16.10 -6.30 1.76
CA LEU A 595 17.33 -7.09 1.66
C LEU A 595 17.87 -7.09 0.23
N PHE A 596 16.99 -7.25 -0.78
CA PHE A 596 17.36 -7.13 -2.18
C PHE A 596 17.86 -5.71 -2.51
N ARG A 597 17.16 -4.66 -2.06
CA ARG A 597 17.56 -3.26 -2.26
C ARG A 597 18.96 -2.99 -1.73
N LEU A 598 19.20 -3.31 -0.45
CA LEU A 598 20.49 -3.15 0.21
C LEU A 598 21.64 -3.92 -0.44
N SER A 599 21.35 -5.01 -1.16
CA SER A 599 22.35 -5.86 -1.81
C SER A 599 22.63 -5.48 -3.27
N TYR A 600 21.65 -4.89 -3.98
CA TYR A 600 21.69 -4.81 -5.45
C TYR A 600 21.27 -3.47 -6.06
N VAL A 601 20.64 -2.58 -5.29
CA VAL A 601 20.20 -1.26 -5.72
C VAL A 601 21.09 -0.22 -5.05
N THR A 602 21.94 0.42 -5.85
CA THR A 602 22.84 1.48 -5.39
C THR A 602 22.00 2.65 -4.81
N PRO A 603 22.40 3.28 -3.69
CA PRO A 603 21.67 4.40 -3.09
C PRO A 603 21.45 5.60 -4.03
#